data_AF-A0A923QSD3-F1
#
_entry.id   AF-A0A923QSD3-F1
#
_cell.length_a   1.000
_cell.length_b   1.000
_cell.length_c   1.000
_cell.angle_alpha   90.00
_cell.angle_beta   90.00
_cell.angle_gamma   90.00
#
_symmetry.space_group_name_H-M   'P 1'
#
loop_
_entity.id
_entity.type
_entity.pdbx_description
1 polymer ?
#
loop_
_entity_poly.entity_id
_entity_poly.type
_entity_poly.pdbx_seq_one_letter_code
_entity_poly.pdbx_strand_id
1 'polypeptide(L)'
;MRELSPDRPDKTESPYTVDAGWYQIEADGFSYVHDESMENALVKKNVTLKRTLILKAGISSAMDLEIALIPYVSSRTREGSGPFVKSSGVGDTTFRLKVNLFGNDGKGLALGLIPYYQMPTAKTGLGSGAGGG
;
A
#
# COMPACT_ATOMS: atom_id res chain seq x y z
N MET A 1 -20.66 -12.76 10.73
CA MET A 1 -19.81 -12.09 9.75
C MET A 1 -20.11 -10.60 9.82
N ARG A 2 -19.11 -9.78 10.20
CA ARG A 2 -19.22 -8.31 10.18
C ARG A 2 -19.27 -7.79 8.75
N GLU A 3 -19.81 -6.58 8.59
CA GLU A 3 -19.84 -5.89 7.30
C GLU A 3 -18.41 -5.62 6.81
N LEU A 4 -18.20 -5.78 5.51
CA LEU A 4 -16.90 -5.56 4.90
C LEU A 4 -16.60 -4.06 4.85
N SER A 5 -15.46 -3.66 5.40
CA SER A 5 -14.90 -2.33 5.22
C SER A 5 -13.66 -2.45 4.34
N PRO A 6 -13.81 -2.40 3.00
CA PRO A 6 -12.69 -2.55 2.11
C PRO A 6 -11.77 -1.34 2.25
N ASP A 7 -10.50 -1.61 2.52
CA ASP A 7 -9.49 -0.57 2.52
C ASP A 7 -9.09 -0.23 1.09
N ARG A 8 -8.68 1.02 0.86
CA ARG A 8 -8.02 1.37 -0.40
C ARG A 8 -6.53 1.30 -0.15
N PRO A 9 -5.78 0.46 -0.90
CA PRO A 9 -4.34 0.35 -0.76
C PRO A 9 -3.67 1.73 -0.74
N ASP A 10 -2.92 2.02 0.32
CA ASP A 10 -2.18 3.27 0.55
C ASP A 10 -3.00 4.57 0.59
N LYS A 11 -4.34 4.50 0.74
CA LYS A 11 -5.21 5.69 0.71
C LYS A 11 -6.13 5.81 1.89
N THR A 12 -6.72 4.71 2.36
CA THR A 12 -7.68 4.76 3.47
C THR A 12 -7.57 3.49 4.26
N GLU A 13 -7.39 3.67 5.57
CA GLU A 13 -7.32 2.59 6.54
C GLU A 13 -8.56 2.65 7.42
N SER A 14 -9.29 1.53 7.49
CA SER A 14 -10.40 1.35 8.40
C SER A 14 -9.93 0.76 9.73
N PRO A 15 -10.59 1.13 10.85
CA PRO A 15 -10.29 0.54 12.15
C PRO A 15 -10.89 -0.86 12.31
N TYR A 16 -11.63 -1.37 11.32
CA TYR A 16 -12.40 -2.60 11.41
C TYR A 16 -11.58 -3.81 10.95
N THR A 17 -11.68 -4.91 11.69
CA THR A 17 -10.94 -6.13 11.36
C THR A 17 -11.75 -7.17 10.60
N VAL A 18 -11.10 -8.13 9.96
CA VAL A 18 -11.78 -9.35 9.48
C VAL A 18 -12.19 -10.24 10.66
N ASP A 19 -13.32 -10.96 10.55
CA ASP A 19 -13.77 -11.90 11.59
C ASP A 19 -12.81 -13.09 11.73
N ALA A 20 -12.64 -13.59 12.96
CA ALA A 20 -11.79 -14.73 13.25
C ALA A 20 -12.12 -15.93 12.34
N GLY A 21 -11.10 -16.49 11.67
CA GLY A 21 -11.25 -17.60 10.75
C GLY A 21 -11.77 -17.24 9.34
N TRP A 22 -12.06 -15.96 9.09
CA TRP A 22 -12.44 -15.46 7.77
C TRP A 22 -11.24 -14.86 7.03
N TYR A 23 -11.33 -14.91 5.72
CA TYR A 23 -10.32 -14.37 4.81
C TYR A 23 -10.96 -13.37 3.86
N GLN A 24 -10.20 -12.35 3.48
CA GLN A 24 -10.61 -11.35 2.53
C GLN A 24 -9.48 -11.07 1.55
N ILE A 25 -9.84 -10.81 0.30
CA ILE A 25 -8.91 -10.45 -0.77
C ILE A 25 -9.37 -9.10 -1.31
N GLU A 26 -8.46 -8.14 -1.32
CA GLU A 26 -8.67 -6.84 -1.93
C GLU A 26 -7.65 -6.65 -3.05
N ALA A 27 -8.09 -6.15 -4.20
CA ALA A 27 -7.21 -5.84 -5.31
C ALA A 27 -7.62 -4.50 -5.92
N ASP A 28 -6.62 -3.72 -6.33
CA ASP A 28 -6.86 -2.57 -7.20
C ASP A 28 -6.68 -2.97 -8.68
N GLY A 29 -7.34 -2.21 -9.56
CA GLY A 29 -7.10 -2.33 -11.00
C GLY A 29 -5.72 -1.80 -11.35
N PHE A 30 -5.58 -0.48 -11.22
CA PHE A 30 -4.34 0.28 -11.33
C PHE A 30 -4.43 1.57 -10.53
N SER A 31 -3.32 1.96 -9.91
CA SER A 31 -3.11 3.25 -9.27
C SER A 31 -2.11 4.06 -10.08
N TYR A 32 -2.42 5.33 -10.32
CA TYR A 32 -1.57 6.28 -11.04
C TYR A 32 -1.14 7.41 -10.10
N VAL A 33 0.17 7.68 -10.04
CA VAL A 33 0.76 8.74 -9.24
C VAL A 33 1.66 9.59 -10.13
N HIS A 34 1.53 10.91 -10.01
CA HIS A 34 2.38 11.89 -10.68
C HIS A 34 2.96 12.83 -9.64
N ASP A 35 4.28 12.87 -9.56
CA ASP A 35 5.03 13.71 -8.61
C ASP A 35 6.04 14.58 -9.36
N GLU A 36 6.17 15.83 -8.92
CA GLU A 36 7.21 16.74 -9.38
C GLU A 36 8.01 17.24 -8.18
N SER A 37 9.32 17.11 -8.22
CA SER A 37 10.24 17.60 -7.19
C SER A 37 11.37 18.41 -7.81
N MET A 38 12.04 19.23 -7.00
CA MET A 38 13.29 19.89 -7.39
C MET A 38 14.46 19.19 -6.74
N GLU A 39 15.46 18.82 -7.53
CA GLU A 39 16.69 18.19 -7.08
C GLU A 39 17.85 18.80 -7.87
N ASN A 40 18.90 19.26 -7.19
CA ASN A 40 20.07 19.90 -7.84
C ASN A 40 19.72 21.03 -8.84
N ALA A 41 18.72 21.85 -8.51
CA ALA A 41 18.17 22.92 -9.37
C ALA A 41 17.54 22.43 -10.70
N LEU A 42 17.28 21.13 -10.84
CA LEU A 42 16.55 20.52 -11.94
C LEU A 42 15.18 20.03 -11.45
N VAL A 43 14.17 20.15 -12.32
CA VAL A 43 12.85 19.57 -12.07
C VAL A 43 12.91 18.09 -12.38
N LYS A 44 12.58 17.24 -11.41
CA LYS A 44 12.43 15.79 -11.54
C LYS A 44 10.94 15.47 -11.62
N LYS A 45 10.51 14.82 -12.70
CA LYS A 45 9.12 14.37 -12.90
C LYS A 45 9.07 12.85 -12.81
N ASN A 46 8.19 12.34 -11.94
CA ASN A 46 7.99 10.92 -11.72
C ASN A 46 6.54 10.54 -12.02
N VAL A 47 6.37 9.50 -12.82
CA VAL A 47 5.06 8.90 -13.10
C VAL A 47 5.11 7.43 -12.72
N THR A 48 4.29 7.04 -11.74
CA THR A 48 4.22 5.67 -11.25
C THR A 48 2.85 5.07 -11.53
N LEU A 49 2.86 3.89 -12.16
CA LEU A 49 1.70 3.01 -12.29
C LEU A 49 1.91 1.78 -11.40
N LYS A 50 0.96 1.46 -10.54
CA LYS A 50 1.05 0.37 -9.57
C LYS A 50 -0.22 -0.49 -9.58
N ARG A 51 -0.06 -1.79 -9.34
CA ARG A 51 -1.15 -2.72 -8.97
C ARG A 51 -0.90 -3.27 -7.59
N THR A 52 -1.95 -3.44 -6.80
CA THR A 52 -1.88 -3.89 -5.41
C THR A 52 -2.86 -5.03 -5.16
N LEU A 53 -2.41 -6.01 -4.40
CA LEU A 53 -3.20 -7.12 -3.89
C LEU A 53 -2.99 -7.19 -2.38
N ILE A 54 -4.06 -7.17 -1.59
CA ILE A 54 -4.02 -7.32 -0.13
C ILE A 54 -4.77 -8.59 0.23
N LEU A 55 -4.08 -9.47 0.94
CA LEU A 55 -4.66 -10.67 1.54
C LEU A 55 -4.84 -10.42 3.03
N LYS A 56 -6.04 -10.63 3.55
CA LYS A 56 -6.38 -10.42 4.96
C LYS A 56 -6.88 -11.72 5.59
N ALA A 57 -6.43 -12.00 6.81
CA ALA A 57 -6.83 -13.16 7.59
C ALA A 57 -7.22 -12.75 9.01
N GLY A 58 -8.49 -12.95 9.38
CA GLY A 58 -8.97 -12.66 10.73
C GLY A 58 -8.40 -13.63 11.75
N ILE A 59 -7.64 -13.11 12.72
CA ILE A 59 -7.00 -13.88 13.79
C ILE A 59 -7.94 -14.00 14.99
N SER A 60 -8.62 -12.92 15.34
CA SER A 60 -9.54 -12.84 16.48
C SER A 60 -10.70 -11.89 16.18
N SER A 61 -11.61 -11.71 17.13
CA SER A 61 -12.69 -10.71 17.00
C SER A 61 -12.20 -9.26 16.96
N ALA A 62 -10.91 -9.01 17.25
CA ALA A 62 -10.33 -7.66 17.30
C ALA A 62 -9.01 -7.55 16.52
N MET A 63 -8.57 -8.59 15.80
CA MET A 63 -7.28 -8.61 15.11
C MET A 63 -7.34 -9.33 13.76
N ASP A 64 -6.66 -8.78 12.75
CA ASP A 64 -6.35 -9.46 11.50
C ASP A 64 -4.89 -9.26 11.07
N LEU A 65 -4.38 -10.19 10.27
CA LEU A 65 -3.10 -10.10 9.58
C LEU A 65 -3.36 -9.74 8.13
N GLU A 66 -2.58 -8.80 7.61
CA GLU A 66 -2.63 -8.41 6.20
C GLU A 66 -1.27 -8.55 5.52
N ILE A 67 -1.29 -9.05 4.28
CA ILE A 67 -0.13 -9.09 3.38
C ILE A 67 -0.49 -8.29 2.14
N ALA A 68 0.18 -7.15 1.95
CA ALA A 68 0.05 -6.33 0.76
C ALA A 68 1.21 -6.59 -0.21
N LEU A 69 0.84 -6.92 -1.44
CA LEU A 69 1.73 -7.27 -2.54
C LEU A 69 1.59 -6.25 -3.66
N ILE A 70 2.73 -5.89 -4.26
CA ILE A 70 2.77 -5.06 -5.46
C ILE A 70 3.22 -5.94 -6.63
N PRO A 71 2.32 -6.72 -7.26
CA PRO A 71 2.71 -7.63 -8.34
C PRO A 71 3.26 -6.90 -9.57
N TYR A 72 2.90 -5.63 -9.76
CA TYR A 72 3.42 -4.82 -10.85
C TYR A 72 3.53 -3.35 -10.46
N VAL A 73 4.70 -2.77 -10.71
CA VAL A 73 4.96 -1.33 -10.67
C VAL A 73 5.78 -0.93 -11.89
N SER A 74 5.46 0.23 -12.46
CA SER A 74 6.23 0.87 -13.52
C SER A 74 6.43 2.34 -13.16
N SER A 75 7.68 2.78 -13.06
CA SER A 75 8.05 4.18 -12.85
C SER A 75 8.69 4.76 -14.10
N ARG A 76 8.34 6.00 -14.43
CA ARG A 76 8.95 6.80 -15.49
C ARG A 76 9.47 8.11 -14.89
N THR A 77 10.78 8.30 -14.91
CA THR A 77 11.46 9.46 -14.33
C THR A 77 12.08 10.32 -15.42
N ARG A 78 12.01 11.64 -15.29
CA ARG A 78 12.72 12.61 -16.14
C ARG A 78 13.36 13.67 -15.27
N GLU A 79 14.63 13.96 -15.52
CA GLU A 79 15.37 15.05 -14.89
C GLU A 79 15.60 16.18 -15.90
N GLY A 80 15.16 17.38 -15.56
CA GLY A 80 15.27 18.57 -16.40
C GLY A 80 14.69 18.36 -17.81
N SER A 81 15.46 18.74 -18.83
CA SER A 81 15.09 18.56 -20.24
C SER A 81 15.47 17.19 -20.81
N GLY A 82 16.11 16.31 -20.02
CA GLY A 82 16.61 15.00 -20.46
C GLY A 82 15.51 14.00 -20.90
N PRO A 83 15.91 12.82 -21.42
CA PRO A 83 14.96 11.77 -21.79
C PRO A 83 14.30 11.16 -20.55
N PHE A 84 13.15 10.52 -20.75
CA PHE A 84 12.54 9.72 -19.69
C PHE A 84 13.25 8.37 -19.56
N VAL A 85 13.54 7.98 -18.32
CA VAL A 85 14.01 6.65 -17.95
C VAL A 85 12.83 5.86 -17.40
N LYS A 86 12.62 4.63 -17.86
CA LYS A 86 11.55 3.74 -17.41
C LYS A 86 12.13 2.55 -16.66
N SER A 87 11.54 2.22 -15.52
CA SER A 87 11.79 0.98 -14.77
C SER A 87 10.48 0.29 -14.44
N SER A 88 10.46 -1.05 -14.47
CA SER A 88 9.26 -1.83 -14.09
C SER A 88 9.62 -3.19 -13.49
N GLY A 89 8.74 -3.70 -12.63
CA GLY A 89 8.94 -4.96 -11.93
C GLY A 89 7.92 -5.20 -10.82
N VAL A 90 8.25 -6.13 -9.93
CA VAL A 90 7.53 -6.37 -8.67
C VAL A 90 7.99 -5.33 -7.64
N GLY A 91 7.06 -4.81 -6.85
CA GLY A 91 7.34 -3.87 -5.76
C GLY A 91 7.59 -4.57 -4.42
N ASP A 92 7.60 -3.77 -3.36
CA ASP A 92 7.82 -4.28 -2.01
C ASP A 92 6.61 -5.07 -1.48
N THR A 93 6.90 -6.04 -0.62
CA THR A 93 5.90 -6.78 0.15
C THR A 93 5.76 -6.13 1.52
N THR A 94 4.53 -5.85 1.93
CA THR A 94 4.25 -5.23 3.24
C THR A 94 3.42 -6.17 4.09
N PHE A 95 3.89 -6.43 5.30
CA PHE A 95 3.16 -7.17 6.33
C PHE A 95 2.55 -6.17 7.30
N ARG A 96 1.29 -6.39 7.67
CA ARG A 96 0.55 -5.50 8.57
C ARG A 96 -0.21 -6.33 9.59
N LEU A 97 -0.28 -5.82 10.81
CA LEU A 97 -1.18 -6.36 11.83
C LEU A 97 -2.19 -5.28 12.17
N LYS A 98 -3.48 -5.53 11.95
CA LYS A 98 -4.54 -4.62 12.34
C LYS A 98 -5.11 -5.06 13.67
N VAL A 99 -5.18 -4.13 14.62
CA VAL A 99 -5.78 -4.33 15.95
C VAL A 99 -6.85 -3.28 16.16
N ASN A 100 -8.11 -3.69 16.25
CA ASN A 100 -9.19 -2.81 16.69
C ASN A 100 -9.09 -2.62 18.21
N LEU A 101 -8.96 -1.38 18.68
CA LEU A 101 -8.92 -1.05 20.11
C LEU A 101 -10.33 -0.92 20.68
N PHE A 102 -11.26 -0.32 19.92
CA PHE A 102 -12.69 -0.27 20.25
C PHE A 102 -13.53 0.08 19.02
N GLY A 103 -14.84 -0.13 19.14
CA GLY A 103 -15.83 0.24 18.13
C GLY A 103 -15.87 -0.69 16.92
N ASN A 104 -15.39 -1.95 17.04
CA ASN A 104 -15.36 -2.91 15.93
C ASN A 104 -16.75 -3.32 15.40
N ASP A 105 -17.82 -2.87 16.03
CA ASP A 105 -19.21 -3.12 15.65
C ASP A 105 -19.78 -2.07 14.69
N GLY A 106 -19.03 -1.00 14.41
CA GLY A 106 -19.40 0.05 13.46
C GLY A 106 -20.52 0.99 13.94
N LYS A 107 -20.89 0.94 15.22
CA LYS A 107 -22.06 1.68 15.75
C LYS A 107 -21.71 3.05 16.36
N GLY A 108 -20.46 3.48 16.27
CA GLY A 108 -20.00 4.71 16.90
C GLY A 108 -18.54 5.00 16.59
N LEU A 109 -17.87 5.70 17.52
CA LEU A 109 -16.43 5.96 17.39
C LEU A 109 -15.66 4.65 17.41
N ALA A 110 -14.73 4.50 16.48
CA ALA A 110 -13.85 3.35 16.39
C ALA A 110 -12.39 3.80 16.29
N LEU A 111 -11.51 3.02 16.90
CA LEU A 111 -10.07 3.24 16.86
C LEU A 111 -9.36 1.92 16.62
N GLY A 112 -8.37 1.95 15.74
CA GLY A 112 -7.50 0.81 15.47
C GLY A 112 -6.04 1.25 15.37
N LEU A 113 -5.15 0.29 15.60
CA LEU A 113 -3.71 0.41 15.39
C LEU A 113 -3.28 -0.54 14.29
N ILE A 114 -2.38 -0.06 13.42
CA ILE A 114 -1.90 -0.85 12.28
C ILE A 114 -0.38 -0.73 12.15
N PRO A 115 0.40 -1.37 13.04
CA PRO A 115 1.82 -1.53 12.79
C PRO A 115 2.06 -2.29 11.48
N TYR A 116 3.10 -1.87 10.76
CA TYR A 116 3.48 -2.49 9.50
C TYR A 116 5.00 -2.64 9.38
N TYR A 117 5.41 -3.61 8.58
CA TYR A 117 6.78 -3.82 8.16
C TYR A 117 6.82 -4.04 6.66
N GLN A 118 7.64 -3.26 5.98
CA GLN A 118 7.86 -3.38 4.55
C GLN A 118 9.19 -4.08 4.30
N MET A 119 9.12 -5.22 3.62
CA MET A 119 10.29 -5.97 3.21
C MET A 119 10.75 -5.44 1.84
N PRO A 120 12.04 -5.10 1.66
CA PRO A 120 12.58 -4.55 0.42
C PRO A 120 12.74 -5.66 -0.64
N THR A 121 11.62 -6.22 -1.11
CA THR A 121 11.57 -7.26 -2.14
C THR A 121 11.51 -6.69 -3.56
N ALA A 122 11.34 -5.37 -3.69
CA ALA A 122 11.30 -4.75 -5.00
C ALA A 122 12.61 -4.92 -5.78
N LYS A 123 12.49 -4.94 -7.10
CA LYS A 123 13.66 -4.81 -7.98
C LYS A 123 14.37 -3.48 -7.72
N THR A 124 15.70 -3.47 -7.83
CA THR A 124 16.54 -2.27 -7.61
C THR A 124 15.97 -1.06 -8.35
N GLY A 125 15.75 0.04 -7.62
CA GLY A 125 15.17 1.28 -8.15
C GLY A 125 13.64 1.33 -8.22
N LEU A 126 12.92 0.35 -7.65
CA LEU A 126 11.44 0.32 -7.58
C LEU A 126 10.86 0.18 -6.17
N GLY A 127 11.70 -0.01 -5.14
CA GLY A 127 11.26 -0.07 -3.75
C GLY A 127 10.98 1.33 -3.17
N SER A 128 10.43 1.39 -1.95
CA SER A 128 10.09 2.65 -1.28
C SER A 128 11.26 3.63 -1.08
N GLY A 129 12.50 3.13 -1.13
CA GLY A 129 13.72 3.95 -1.12
C GLY A 129 14.12 4.56 -2.49
N ALA A 130 13.47 4.17 -3.59
CA ALA A 130 13.80 4.69 -4.93
C ALA A 130 13.21 6.09 -5.20
N GLY A 131 12.36 6.60 -4.31
CA GLY A 131 11.83 7.96 -4.35
C GLY A 131 12.57 8.97 -3.45
N GLY A 132 13.64 8.54 -2.78
CA GLY A 132 14.44 9.36 -1.86
C GLY A 132 15.92 9.27 -2.23
N GLY A 133 16.29 9.94 -3.30
CA GLY A 133 17.65 10.16 -3.77
C GLY A 133 17.65 11.39 -4.65
#